data_AF-A0A086AB69-F1
#
_entry.id   AF-A0A086AB69-F1
#
_cell.length_a   1.000
_cell.length_b   1.000
_cell.length_c   1.000
_cell.angle_alpha   90.00
_cell.angle_beta   90.00
_cell.angle_gamma   90.00
#
_symmetry.space_group_name_H-M   'P 1'
#
loop_
_entity.id
_entity.type
_entity.pdbx_description
1 polymer ?
#
loop_
_entity_poly.entity_id
_entity_poly.type
_entity_poly.pdbx_seq_one_letter_code
_entity_poly.pdbx_strand_id
1 'polypeptide(L)'
;MKVFVFLSFLILLCSCGEPDCNIVKKAYYPDEYYLIVEEASIDNSWIKIRGSVLITNEKSNIMVHNNWIDDYNEVEMGDTIIKREGNLELVVHKKDTIIRHDWYCRGKPYK
;
A
#
# COMPACT_ATOMS: atom_id res chain seq x y z
N MET A 1 9.03 3.60 49.32
CA MET A 1 8.32 2.49 48.62
C MET A 1 7.00 2.89 47.96
N LYS A 2 6.21 3.87 48.46
CA LYS A 2 4.92 4.23 47.84
C LYS A 2 5.02 4.99 46.49
N VAL A 3 6.08 5.78 46.28
CA VAL A 3 6.28 6.58 45.04
C VAL A 3 6.69 5.72 43.83
N PHE A 4 7.47 4.65 44.05
CA PHE A 4 7.92 3.75 42.98
C PHE A 4 6.79 2.92 42.36
N VAL A 5 5.76 2.58 43.15
CA VAL A 5 4.57 1.86 42.66
C VAL A 5 3.73 2.74 41.72
N PHE A 6 3.65 4.04 42.00
CA PHE A 6 2.91 4.99 41.16
C PHE A 6 3.59 5.22 39.81
N LEU A 7 4.94 5.22 39.78
CA LEU A 7 5.71 5.41 38.55
C LEU A 7 5.60 4.18 37.62
N SER A 8 5.54 2.96 38.17
CA SER A 8 5.30 1.75 37.36
C SER A 8 3.89 1.69 36.73
N PHE A 9 2.90 2.34 37.34
CA PHE A 9 1.52 2.37 36.81
C PHE A 9 1.38 3.33 35.61
N LEU A 10 2.20 4.38 35.53
CA LEU A 10 2.18 5.32 34.41
C LEU A 10 2.76 4.73 33.11
N ILE A 11 3.72 3.81 33.21
CA ILE A 11 4.38 3.18 32.06
C ILE A 11 3.43 2.20 31.33
N LEU A 12 2.40 1.69 32.03
CA LEU A 12 1.41 0.77 31.47
C LEU A 12 0.32 1.46 30.60
N LEU A 13 0.26 2.79 30.59
CA LEU A 13 -0.73 3.54 29.81
C LEU A 13 -0.20 4.05 28.47
N CYS A 14 1.09 3.87 28.19
CA CYS A 14 1.69 4.16 26.88
C CYS A 14 1.52 2.96 25.94
N SER A 15 0.29 2.55 25.64
CA SER A 15 0.05 1.74 24.45
C SER A 15 0.07 2.67 23.24
N CYS A 16 0.88 2.36 22.23
CA CYS A 16 0.70 2.98 20.92
C CYS A 16 -0.74 2.71 20.48
N GLY A 17 -1.55 3.76 20.30
CA GLY A 17 -2.90 3.62 19.79
C GLY A 17 -2.89 3.04 18.38
N GLU A 18 -3.93 2.30 18.01
CA GLU A 18 -4.08 1.82 16.64
C GLU A 18 -4.20 3.01 15.67
N PRO A 19 -3.58 2.93 14.48
CA PRO A 19 -3.70 3.98 13.48
C PRO A 19 -5.15 4.14 13.01
N ASP A 20 -5.63 5.37 12.93
CA ASP A 20 -6.94 5.68 12.34
C ASP A 20 -6.87 5.51 10.82
N CYS A 21 -7.45 4.41 10.33
CA CYS A 21 -7.51 4.09 8.90
C CYS A 21 -8.12 5.23 8.04
N ASN A 22 -9.01 6.06 8.59
CA ASN A 22 -9.58 7.20 7.86
C ASN A 22 -8.58 8.34 7.66
N ILE A 23 -7.59 8.45 8.54
CA ILE A 23 -6.49 9.40 8.39
C ILE A 23 -5.45 8.79 7.46
N VAL A 24 -5.06 7.53 7.69
CA VAL A 24 -4.02 6.85 6.90
C VAL A 24 -4.39 6.78 5.42
N LYS A 25 -5.63 6.42 5.09
CA LYS A 25 -6.06 6.32 3.69
C LYS A 25 -5.92 7.63 2.90
N LYS A 26 -5.95 8.78 3.58
CA LYS A 26 -5.80 10.10 2.94
C LYS A 26 -4.44 10.30 2.30
N ALA A 27 -3.41 9.62 2.79
CA ALA A 27 -2.08 9.68 2.19
C ALA A 27 -2.04 9.05 0.79
N TYR A 28 -2.93 8.09 0.51
CA TYR A 28 -2.94 7.36 -0.76
C TYR A 28 -3.87 7.96 -1.81
N TYR A 29 -4.87 8.77 -1.44
CA TYR A 29 -5.77 9.36 -2.44
C TYR A 29 -5.05 10.20 -3.52
N PRO A 30 -4.02 11.02 -3.19
CA PRO A 30 -3.31 11.80 -4.21
C PRO A 30 -2.48 10.97 -5.20
N ASP A 31 -2.17 9.71 -4.89
CA ASP A 31 -1.31 8.91 -5.75
C ASP A 31 -2.00 8.54 -7.07
N GLU A 32 -1.27 8.61 -8.17
CA GLU A 32 -1.70 8.12 -9.47
C GLU A 32 -0.58 7.28 -10.10
N TYR A 33 -0.92 6.07 -10.55
CA TYR A 33 0.00 5.15 -11.20
C TYR A 33 -0.58 4.71 -12.53
N TYR A 34 0.26 4.71 -13.56
CA TYR A 34 -0.07 4.20 -14.89
C TYR A 34 1.21 3.66 -15.56
N LEU A 35 1.65 2.50 -15.07
CA LEU A 35 3.01 1.97 -15.28
C LEU A 35 2.98 0.56 -15.87
N ILE A 36 3.75 0.33 -16.94
CA ILE A 36 4.09 -1.01 -17.43
C ILE A 36 5.25 -1.54 -16.58
N VAL A 37 5.07 -2.71 -15.97
CA VAL A 37 6.02 -3.32 -15.04
C VAL A 37 7.25 -3.86 -15.78
N GLU A 38 8.43 -3.52 -15.28
CA GLU A 38 9.71 -4.10 -15.71
C GLU A 38 10.36 -4.91 -14.59
N GLU A 39 10.29 -4.41 -13.36
CA GLU A 39 10.75 -5.11 -12.16
C GLU A 39 9.71 -4.92 -11.05
N ALA A 40 9.37 -6.00 -10.34
CA ALA A 40 8.49 -5.97 -9.18
C ALA A 40 9.13 -6.70 -8.00
N SER A 41 9.02 -6.10 -6.82
CA SER A 41 9.38 -6.69 -5.53
C SER A 41 8.29 -6.33 -4.55
N ILE A 42 7.43 -7.29 -4.24
CA ILE A 42 6.31 -7.12 -3.34
C ILE A 42 6.52 -8.00 -2.11
N ASP A 43 6.25 -7.46 -0.93
CA ASP A 43 6.27 -8.19 0.33
C ASP A 43 5.14 -7.68 1.25
N ASN A 44 5.05 -8.25 2.45
CA ASN A 44 4.07 -7.85 3.47
C ASN A 44 4.05 -6.35 3.80
N SER A 45 5.17 -5.64 3.59
CA SER A 45 5.35 -4.25 4.01
C SER A 45 5.34 -3.28 2.83
N TRP A 46 5.81 -3.69 1.66
CA TRP A 46 6.10 -2.80 0.54
C TRP A 46 5.69 -3.36 -0.81
N ILE A 47 5.15 -2.49 -1.65
CA ILE A 47 5.07 -2.66 -3.10
C ILE A 47 6.17 -1.80 -3.70
N LYS A 48 7.13 -2.43 -4.38
CA LYS A 48 8.21 -1.76 -5.10
C LYS A 48 8.16 -2.17 -6.55
N ILE A 49 7.88 -1.23 -7.44
CA ILE A 49 7.74 -1.48 -8.87
C ILE A 49 8.56 -0.47 -9.63
N ARG A 50 9.32 -0.93 -10.62
CA ARG A 50 9.96 -0.08 -11.63
C ARG A 50 9.38 -0.42 -12.99
N GLY A 51 9.23 0.60 -13.81
CA GLY A 51 8.56 0.45 -15.08
C GLY A 51 8.63 1.69 -15.95
N SER A 52 7.88 1.65 -17.04
CA SER A 52 7.70 2.78 -17.95
C SER A 52 6.27 3.31 -17.89
N VAL A 53 6.11 4.62 -17.76
CA VAL A 53 4.80 5.28 -17.78
C VAL A 53 4.20 5.12 -19.19
N LEU A 54 2.96 4.63 -19.31
CA LEU A 54 2.39 4.30 -20.64
C LEU A 54 2.34 5.46 -21.63
N ILE A 55 2.12 6.68 -21.15
CA ILE A 55 1.88 7.85 -22.01
C ILE A 55 3.20 8.43 -22.53
N THR A 56 4.18 8.57 -21.64
CA THR A 56 5.47 9.24 -21.94
C THR A 56 6.58 8.27 -22.27
N ASN A 57 6.42 6.99 -21.93
CA ASN A 57 7.44 5.95 -21.97
C ASN A 57 8.68 6.26 -21.11
N GLU A 58 8.56 7.21 -20.17
CA GLU A 58 9.61 7.55 -19.22
C GLU A 58 9.66 6.53 -18.08
N LYS A 59 10.87 6.28 -17.58
CA LYS A 59 11.07 5.39 -16.43
C LYS A 59 10.54 6.04 -15.17
N SER A 60 9.81 5.27 -14.37
CA SER A 60 9.30 5.68 -13.07
C SER A 60 9.32 4.51 -12.09
N ASN A 61 9.14 4.83 -10.81
CA ASN A 61 9.15 3.87 -9.72
C ASN A 61 8.01 4.13 -8.73
N ILE A 62 7.38 3.06 -8.28
CA ILE A 62 6.42 3.03 -7.17
C ILE A 62 7.16 2.44 -5.96
N MET A 63 7.06 3.10 -4.82
CA MET A 63 7.50 2.57 -3.53
C MET A 63 6.49 2.99 -2.46
N VAL A 64 5.58 2.08 -2.12
CA VAL A 64 4.43 2.35 -1.26
C VAL A 64 4.22 1.21 -0.28
N HIS A 65 3.65 1.50 0.89
CA HIS A 65 3.28 0.44 1.82
C HIS A 65 2.27 -0.52 1.19
N ASN A 66 2.46 -1.82 1.44
CA ASN A 66 1.55 -2.81 0.89
C ASN A 66 0.27 -2.88 1.71
N ASN A 67 -0.77 -2.25 1.19
CA ASN A 67 -2.13 -2.33 1.71
C ASN A 67 -3.08 -2.98 0.69
N TRP A 68 -2.57 -3.71 -0.30
CA TRP A 68 -3.38 -4.19 -1.44
C TRP A 68 -3.14 -5.66 -1.79
N ILE A 69 -1.88 -6.03 -2.06
CA ILE A 69 -1.55 -7.27 -2.74
C ILE A 69 -1.12 -8.33 -1.73
N ASP A 70 -1.91 -9.39 -1.61
CA ASP A 70 -1.59 -10.52 -0.73
C ASP A 70 -0.73 -11.60 -1.41
N ASP A 71 -0.88 -11.80 -2.72
CA ASP A 71 -0.02 -12.71 -3.50
C ASP A 71 1.16 -11.93 -4.11
N TYR A 72 2.35 -12.12 -3.53
CA TYR A 72 3.55 -11.38 -3.91
C TYR A 72 4.11 -11.72 -5.29
N ASN A 73 3.63 -12.80 -5.92
CA ASN A 73 4.01 -13.15 -7.29
C ASN A 73 2.94 -12.71 -8.31
N GLU A 74 1.87 -12.06 -7.87
CA GLU A 74 0.76 -11.71 -8.75
C GLU A 74 1.15 -10.68 -9.83
N VAL A 75 2.15 -9.83 -9.58
CA VAL A 75 2.57 -8.81 -10.54
C VAL A 75 3.81 -9.27 -11.29
N GLU A 76 3.70 -9.37 -12.62
CA GLU A 76 4.77 -9.86 -13.48
C GLU A 76 5.25 -8.78 -14.47
N MET A 77 6.43 -9.00 -15.07
CA MET A 77 6.94 -8.13 -16.12
C MET A 77 5.95 -8.05 -17.30
N GLY A 78 5.65 -6.83 -17.76
CA GLY A 78 4.72 -6.56 -18.85
C GLY A 78 3.28 -6.32 -18.40
N ASP A 79 2.93 -6.62 -17.14
CA ASP A 79 1.65 -6.21 -16.56
C ASP A 79 1.57 -4.68 -16.48
N THR A 80 0.35 -4.15 -16.40
CA THR A 80 0.14 -2.71 -16.15
C THR A 80 -0.47 -2.49 -14.78
N ILE A 81 0.17 -1.65 -13.98
CA ILE A 81 -0.33 -1.19 -12.68
C ILE A 81 -1.04 0.13 -12.86
N ILE A 82 -2.28 0.18 -12.40
CA ILE A 82 -3.14 1.36 -12.47
C ILE A 82 -3.66 1.69 -11.08
N LYS A 83 -3.45 2.94 -10.66
CA LYS A 83 -4.13 3.56 -9.53
C LYS A 83 -4.56 4.95 -9.96
N ARG A 84 -5.80 5.32 -9.72
CA ARG A 84 -6.32 6.65 -10.07
C ARG A 84 -6.28 7.58 -8.86
N GLU A 85 -5.99 8.85 -9.12
CA GLU A 85 -6.15 9.89 -8.10
C GLU A 85 -7.59 9.88 -7.56
N GLY A 86 -7.74 10.08 -6.26
CA GLY A 86 -9.04 10.07 -5.57
C GLY A 86 -9.64 8.68 -5.34
N ASN A 87 -9.01 7.61 -5.85
CA ASN A 87 -9.43 6.23 -5.60
C ASN A 87 -8.37 5.46 -4.80
N LEU A 88 -8.85 4.52 -3.98
CA LEU A 88 -8.00 3.58 -3.24
C LEU A 88 -7.74 2.29 -4.01
N GLU A 89 -8.56 1.92 -4.99
CA GLU A 89 -8.36 0.69 -5.77
C GLU A 89 -6.99 0.69 -6.48
N LEU A 90 -6.27 -0.44 -6.37
CA LEU A 90 -5.10 -0.76 -7.19
C LEU A 90 -5.49 -1.85 -8.19
N VAL A 91 -5.24 -1.62 -9.46
CA VAL A 91 -5.63 -2.54 -10.53
C VAL A 91 -4.39 -3.07 -11.25
N VAL A 92 -4.33 -4.38 -11.43
CA VAL A 92 -3.32 -5.08 -12.23
C VAL A 92 -3.99 -5.54 -13.52
N HIS A 93 -3.61 -4.94 -14.64
CA HIS A 93 -4.01 -5.40 -15.97
C HIS A 93 -3.00 -6.41 -16.47
N LYS A 94 -3.43 -7.67 -16.57
CA LYS A 94 -2.69 -8.76 -17.18
C LYS A 94 -3.06 -8.88 -18.65
N LYS A 95 -2.35 -9.76 -19.37
CA LYS A 95 -2.60 -10.02 -20.80
C LYS A 95 -4.04 -10.49 -21.08
N ASP A 96 -4.61 -11.30 -20.20
CA ASP A 96 -5.91 -11.98 -20.39
C ASP A 96 -6.94 -11.64 -19.31
N THR A 97 -6.53 -10.97 -18.23
CA THR A 97 -7.35 -10.76 -17.03
C THR A 97 -7.08 -9.39 -16.40
N ILE A 98 -8.04 -8.93 -15.58
CA ILE A 98 -7.89 -7.71 -14.79
C ILE A 98 -8.13 -8.10 -13.33
N ILE A 99 -7.16 -7.79 -12.47
CA ILE A 99 -7.24 -8.03 -11.03
C ILE A 99 -7.41 -6.68 -10.33
N ARG A 100 -8.29 -6.65 -9.33
CA ARG A 100 -8.67 -5.45 -8.59
C ARG A 100 -8.47 -5.69 -7.11
N HIS A 101 -7.63 -4.86 -6.50
CA HIS A 101 -7.36 -4.90 -5.06
C HIS A 101 -8.01 -3.72 -4.37
N ASP A 102 -8.81 -4.03 -3.36
CA ASP A 102 -9.27 -3.05 -2.38
C ASP A 102 -8.09 -2.64 -1.49
N TRP A 103 -8.10 -1.42 -0.96
CA TRP A 103 -7.12 -1.01 0.05
C TRP A 103 -7.53 -1.57 1.42
N TYR A 104 -6.61 -2.24 2.10
CA TYR A 104 -6.82 -2.86 3.40
C TYR A 104 -6.18 -2.05 4.52
N CYS A 105 -6.93 -1.90 5.61
CA CYS A 105 -6.40 -1.44 6.89
C CYS A 105 -7.01 -2.25 8.02
N ARG A 106 -6.14 -2.75 8.91
CA ARG A 106 -6.53 -3.67 9.99
C ARG A 106 -7.32 -4.88 9.48
N GLY A 107 -6.89 -5.44 8.33
CA GLY A 107 -7.52 -6.62 7.71
C GLY A 107 -8.91 -6.38 7.14
N LYS A 108 -9.33 -5.12 6.97
CA LYS A 108 -10.63 -4.78 6.37
C LYS A 108 -10.44 -3.99 5.07
N PRO A 109 -11.15 -4.35 3.99
CA PRO A 109 -11.12 -3.59 2.75
C PRO A 109 -11.90 -2.28 2.90
N TYR A 110 -11.42 -1.24 2.22
CA TYR A 110 -12.08 0.06 2.07
C TYR A 110 -12.40 0.29 0.60
N LYS A 111 -13.69 0.50 0.32
CA LYS A 111 -14.25 0.82 -1.00
C LYS A 111 -14.77 2.25 -1.02
#